data_AF-A0A925C9Z6-F1
#
_entry.id   AF-A0A925C9Z6-F1
#
_cell.length_a   1.000
_cell.length_b   1.000
_cell.length_c   1.000
_cell.angle_alpha   90.00
_cell.angle_beta   90.00
_cell.angle_gamma   90.00
#
_symmetry.space_group_name_H-M   'P 1'
#
loop_
_entity.id
_entity.type
_entity.pdbx_description
1 polymer ?
#
loop_
_entity_poly.entity_id
_entity_poly.type
_entity_poly.pdbx_seq_one_letter_code
_entity_poly.pdbx_strand_id
1 'polypeptide(L)'
;MTLKLLFALATLAAPISSLRAQIVGPVPATAKPKSVYTPLAPPPAPAPPPARPAPEPEGPLPSIVELDKEGRLAPLRMNVQEAAILALKLDEETQGKVDEVIRAHHADMDRRVIEHLPLVLALRGQLDSLEQVTDFKQFETVTRSMGPIKASSLLERLVREQAITARQKRRADAVVSEYEKALNEDLSRELGEGNTAALLPATGRRILKNIAADAMRSLDGMIERASPRSRELLEGAGLTSGQKAGAQPLMSARTDDARVRAEEFAQVFYTVLTPVQAQGVLRAAFPELAKPEPAAVPEGASPATPQKGGPAGPK
;
A
#
# COMPACT_ATOMS: atom_id res chain seq x y z
N MET A 1 -11.02 45.42 -29.43
CA MET A 1 -9.64 45.40 -28.90
C MET A 1 -9.12 43.98 -28.98
N THR A 2 -8.15 43.77 -29.85
CA THR A 2 -7.61 42.48 -30.30
C THR A 2 -6.35 42.16 -29.52
N LEU A 3 -6.30 41.01 -28.84
CA LEU A 3 -5.06 40.48 -28.27
C LEU A 3 -4.78 39.09 -28.88
N LYS A 4 -3.85 39.07 -29.83
CA LYS A 4 -3.23 37.87 -30.40
C LYS A 4 -2.12 37.43 -29.45
N LEU A 5 -2.14 36.18 -28.98
CA LEU A 5 -0.98 35.54 -28.37
C LEU A 5 -0.63 34.28 -29.18
N LEU A 6 0.43 34.39 -29.98
CA LEU A 6 1.08 33.27 -30.66
C LEU A 6 2.00 32.57 -29.65
N PHE A 7 1.77 31.28 -29.40
CA PHE A 7 2.76 30.39 -28.80
C PHE A 7 3.32 29.47 -29.89
N ALA A 8 4.55 29.72 -30.30
CA ALA A 8 5.32 28.85 -31.17
C ALA A 8 5.98 27.77 -30.31
N LEU A 9 5.49 26.53 -30.42
CA LEU A 9 6.09 25.35 -29.81
C LEU A 9 7.02 24.70 -30.84
N ALA A 10 8.33 24.91 -30.69
CA ALA A 10 9.34 24.26 -31.52
C ALA A 10 9.68 22.88 -30.93
N THR A 11 9.11 21.82 -31.51
CA THR A 11 9.50 20.42 -31.26
C THR A 11 10.79 20.11 -32.01
N LEU A 12 11.91 20.00 -31.29
CA LEU A 12 13.16 19.43 -31.79
C LEU A 12 13.16 17.92 -31.50
N ALA A 13 12.82 17.11 -32.51
CA ALA A 13 12.95 15.66 -32.45
C ALA A 13 14.39 15.27 -32.84
N ALA A 14 15.12 14.61 -31.94
CA ALA A 14 16.40 13.99 -32.23
C ALA A 14 16.23 12.47 -32.36
N PRO A 15 16.62 11.84 -33.49
CA PRO A 15 16.67 10.39 -33.59
C PRO A 15 17.97 9.86 -32.97
N ILE A 16 17.87 9.02 -31.93
CA ILE A 16 19.01 8.27 -31.38
C ILE A 16 19.15 6.98 -32.18
N SER A 17 19.96 7.03 -33.23
CA SER A 17 20.44 5.87 -33.98
C SER A 17 21.36 5.03 -33.09
N SER A 18 20.92 3.81 -32.74
CA SER A 18 21.75 2.85 -32.00
C SER A 18 22.62 2.06 -32.98
N LEU A 19 23.89 2.45 -33.12
CA LEU A 19 24.92 1.67 -33.80
C LEU A 19 25.23 0.39 -32.99
N ARG A 20 24.85 -0.78 -33.52
CA ARG A 20 25.36 -2.08 -33.06
C ARG A 20 26.71 -2.35 -33.71
N ALA A 21 27.80 -2.05 -33.00
CA ALA A 21 29.13 -2.50 -33.36
C ALA A 21 29.27 -3.99 -33.02
N GLN A 22 29.39 -4.83 -34.05
CA GLN A 22 29.64 -6.26 -33.92
C GLN A 22 31.16 -6.45 -33.78
N ILE A 23 31.62 -6.72 -32.55
CA ILE A 23 33.03 -7.02 -32.28
C ILE A 23 33.31 -8.45 -32.73
N VAL A 24 33.97 -8.61 -33.87
CA VAL A 24 34.51 -9.90 -34.34
C VAL A 24 35.85 -10.12 -33.64
N GLY A 25 35.89 -11.03 -32.68
CA GLY A 25 37.12 -11.45 -32.03
C GLY A 25 37.98 -12.38 -32.91
N PRO A 26 39.30 -12.46 -32.67
CA PRO A 26 40.22 -13.29 -33.44
C PRO A 26 39.95 -14.79 -33.24
N VAL A 27 40.12 -15.54 -34.33
CA VAL A 27 39.96 -16.99 -34.43
C VAL A 27 40.93 -17.71 -33.48
N PRO A 28 40.46 -18.61 -32.60
CA PRO A 28 41.34 -19.34 -31.69
C PRO A 28 42.21 -20.37 -32.43
N ALA A 29 43.44 -20.52 -31.92
CA ALA A 29 44.49 -21.37 -32.47
C ALA A 29 44.15 -22.87 -32.46
N THR A 30 44.76 -23.56 -33.41
CA THR A 30 44.68 -24.98 -33.76
C THR A 30 44.72 -25.91 -32.55
N ALA A 31 43.75 -26.84 -32.50
CA ALA A 31 43.60 -27.83 -31.44
C ALA A 31 44.81 -28.78 -31.36
N LYS A 32 45.31 -28.99 -30.14
CA LYS A 32 46.35 -29.99 -29.84
C LYS A 32 45.82 -31.43 -30.04
N PRO A 33 46.69 -32.40 -30.34
CA PRO A 33 46.32 -33.81 -30.54
C PRO A 33 45.63 -34.39 -29.31
N LYS A 34 44.51 -35.09 -29.52
CA LYS A 34 43.75 -35.76 -28.47
C LYS A 34 44.60 -36.86 -27.84
N SER A 35 44.84 -36.76 -26.53
CA SER A 35 45.35 -37.88 -25.74
C SER A 35 44.32 -39.02 -25.74
N VAL A 36 44.82 -40.26 -25.80
CA VAL A 36 44.02 -41.47 -25.70
C VAL A 36 43.32 -41.47 -24.34
N TYR A 37 42.00 -41.36 -24.37
CA TYR A 37 41.13 -41.37 -23.19
C TYR A 37 41.01 -42.81 -22.67
N THR A 38 41.61 -43.08 -21.51
CA THR A 38 41.28 -44.26 -20.72
C THR A 38 39.99 -43.96 -19.96
N PRO A 39 38.89 -44.70 -20.19
CA PRO A 39 37.63 -44.44 -19.49
C PRO A 39 37.83 -44.65 -17.99
N LEU A 40 37.70 -43.57 -17.21
CA LEU A 40 37.56 -43.69 -15.76
C LEU A 40 36.29 -44.49 -15.47
N ALA A 41 36.39 -45.42 -14.53
CA ALA A 41 35.23 -46.13 -14.01
C ALA A 41 34.12 -45.14 -13.64
N PRO A 42 32.84 -45.42 -13.98
CA PRO A 42 31.75 -44.51 -13.69
C PRO A 42 31.73 -44.19 -12.19
N PRO A 43 31.62 -42.90 -11.80
CA PRO A 43 31.52 -42.54 -10.40
C PRO A 43 30.32 -43.28 -9.78
N PRO A 44 30.46 -43.76 -8.53
CA PRO A 44 29.35 -44.41 -7.84
C PRO A 44 28.12 -43.49 -7.87
N ALA A 45 26.96 -44.07 -8.17
CA ALA A 45 25.72 -43.32 -8.27
C ALA A 45 25.53 -42.48 -7.00
N PRO A 46 25.22 -41.17 -7.11
CA PRO A 46 24.98 -40.34 -5.94
C PRO A 46 23.87 -40.97 -5.10
N ALA A 47 24.08 -41.05 -3.79
CA ALA A 47 23.09 -41.56 -2.87
C ALA A 47 21.76 -40.79 -3.10
N PRO A 48 20.61 -41.49 -3.12
CA PRO A 48 19.33 -40.82 -3.30
C PRO A 48 19.18 -39.73 -2.23
N PRO A 49 18.73 -38.52 -2.60
CA PRO A 49 18.55 -37.45 -1.64
C PRO A 49 17.62 -37.94 -0.52
N PRO A 50 17.89 -37.57 0.75
CA PRO A 50 17.03 -37.96 1.86
C PRO A 50 15.59 -37.58 1.55
N ALA A 51 14.68 -38.52 1.76
CA ALA A 51 13.27 -38.31 1.52
C ALA A 51 12.81 -37.05 2.28
N ARG A 52 12.25 -36.07 1.55
CA ARG A 52 11.68 -34.89 2.19
C ARG A 52 10.58 -35.37 3.14
N PRO A 53 10.54 -34.88 4.39
CA PRO A 53 9.42 -35.15 5.28
C PRO A 53 8.11 -34.87 4.57
N ALA A 54 7.13 -35.76 4.74
CA ALA A 54 5.80 -35.54 4.20
C ALA A 54 5.26 -34.21 4.76
N PRO A 55 4.68 -33.34 3.92
CA PRO A 55 4.08 -32.10 4.42
C PRO A 55 2.98 -32.46 5.43
N GLU A 56 3.05 -31.88 6.62
CA GLU A 56 1.99 -32.02 7.62
C GLU A 56 0.65 -31.60 7.01
N PRO A 57 -0.44 -32.36 7.26
CA PRO A 57 -1.76 -32.06 6.71
C PRO A 57 -2.19 -30.66 7.16
N GLU A 58 -2.32 -29.76 6.19
CA GLU A 58 -2.80 -28.41 6.43
C GLU A 58 -4.31 -28.47 6.71
N GLY A 59 -4.72 -27.91 7.85
CA GLY A 59 -6.14 -27.67 8.11
C GLY A 59 -6.75 -26.80 7.00
N PRO A 60 -8.09 -26.84 6.84
CA PRO A 60 -8.77 -26.06 5.79
C PRO A 60 -8.40 -24.58 5.86
N LEU A 61 -8.37 -23.92 4.70
CA LEU A 61 -8.19 -22.47 4.64
C LEU A 61 -9.37 -21.79 5.35
N PRO A 62 -9.12 -20.87 6.28
CA PRO A 62 -10.20 -20.12 6.91
C PRO A 62 -10.79 -19.15 5.89
N SER A 63 -12.12 -19.06 5.81
CA SER A 63 -12.80 -18.10 4.94
C SER A 63 -13.11 -16.81 5.71
N ILE A 64 -12.92 -15.66 5.04
CA ILE A 64 -13.35 -14.33 5.52
C ILE A 64 -14.54 -13.79 4.72
N VAL A 65 -15.16 -14.65 3.91
CA VAL A 65 -16.32 -14.30 3.09
C VAL A 65 -17.58 -14.43 3.93
N GLU A 66 -18.19 -13.30 4.26
CA GLU A 66 -19.47 -13.24 4.96
C GLU A 66 -20.53 -12.66 4.02
N LEU A 67 -21.71 -13.29 3.93
CA LEU A 67 -22.82 -12.76 3.14
C LEU A 67 -23.83 -12.03 4.04
N ASP A 68 -24.38 -10.94 3.54
CA ASP A 68 -25.48 -10.22 4.19
C ASP A 68 -26.83 -10.96 4.03
N LYS A 69 -27.90 -10.39 4.58
CA LYS A 69 -29.25 -11.01 4.56
C LYS A 69 -29.81 -11.09 3.13
N GLU A 70 -29.29 -10.27 2.23
CA GLU A 70 -29.65 -10.16 0.84
C GLU A 70 -28.78 -11.09 -0.05
N GLY A 71 -27.85 -11.84 0.54
CA GLY A 71 -26.95 -12.75 -0.16
C GLY A 71 -25.79 -12.07 -0.90
N ARG A 72 -25.53 -10.79 -0.59
CA ARG A 72 -24.39 -10.02 -1.11
C ARG A 72 -23.22 -10.10 -0.18
N LEU A 73 -22.03 -9.77 -0.69
CA LEU A 73 -20.84 -9.81 0.14
C LEU A 73 -20.85 -8.69 1.18
N ALA A 74 -20.79 -9.05 2.46
CA ALA A 74 -20.73 -8.11 3.55
C ALA A 74 -19.39 -7.34 3.50
N PRO A 75 -19.40 -6.01 3.64
CA PRO A 75 -18.18 -5.21 3.61
C PRO A 75 -17.31 -5.52 4.84
N LEU A 76 -16.03 -5.79 4.61
CA LEU A 76 -15.06 -5.92 5.69
C LEU A 76 -14.91 -4.59 6.45
N ARG A 77 -14.84 -4.69 7.78
CA ARG A 77 -14.61 -3.54 8.66
C ARG A 77 -13.15 -3.09 8.73
N MET A 78 -12.22 -3.90 8.22
CA MET A 78 -10.78 -3.70 8.26
C MET A 78 -10.14 -4.04 6.92
N ASN A 79 -8.81 -3.88 6.83
CA ASN A 79 -8.08 -4.24 5.62
C ASN A 79 -8.18 -5.75 5.37
N VAL A 80 -8.28 -6.16 4.09
CA VAL A 80 -8.41 -7.58 3.71
C VAL A 80 -7.23 -8.44 4.19
N GLN A 81 -6.01 -7.90 4.19
CA GLN A 81 -4.82 -8.59 4.67
C GLN A 81 -4.83 -8.74 6.20
N GLU A 82 -5.30 -7.73 6.93
CA GLU A 82 -5.48 -7.82 8.39
C GLU A 82 -6.53 -8.88 8.74
N ALA A 83 -7.68 -8.85 8.07
CA ALA A 83 -8.73 -9.85 8.24
C ALA A 83 -8.22 -11.27 7.94
N ALA A 84 -7.45 -11.44 6.86
CA ALA A 84 -6.84 -12.72 6.50
C ALA A 84 -5.86 -13.22 7.57
N ILE A 85 -5.03 -12.34 8.15
CA ILE A 85 -4.09 -12.71 9.20
C ILE A 85 -4.81 -13.10 10.49
N LEU A 86 -5.81 -12.34 10.92
CA LEU A 86 -6.62 -12.67 12.10
C LEU A 86 -7.36 -14.01 11.93
N ALA A 87 -7.80 -14.33 10.72
CA ALA A 87 -8.46 -15.59 10.41
C ALA A 87 -7.54 -16.82 10.57
N LEU A 88 -6.21 -16.66 10.51
CA LEU A 88 -5.26 -17.77 10.64
C LEU A 88 -5.15 -18.34 12.06
N LYS A 89 -5.69 -17.66 13.09
CA LYS A 89 -5.64 -18.08 14.50
C LYS A 89 -4.22 -18.49 14.94
N LEU A 90 -3.32 -17.51 14.89
CA LEU A 90 -1.91 -17.68 15.25
C LEU A 90 -1.76 -17.93 16.76
N ASP A 91 -0.63 -18.52 17.17
CA ASP A 91 -0.29 -18.64 18.59
C ASP A 91 -0.06 -17.25 19.22
N GLU A 92 -0.17 -17.16 20.54
CA GLU A 92 -0.13 -15.89 21.27
C GLU A 92 1.18 -15.11 21.06
N GLU A 93 2.32 -15.80 20.98
CA GLU A 93 3.62 -15.17 20.75
C GLU A 93 3.68 -14.56 19.34
N THR A 94 3.32 -15.33 18.32
CA THR A 94 3.24 -14.84 16.94
C THR A 94 2.23 -13.71 16.82
N GLN A 95 1.06 -13.82 17.46
CA GLN A 95 0.02 -12.79 17.45
C GLN A 95 0.53 -11.47 18.04
N GLY A 96 1.27 -11.52 19.15
CA GLY A 96 1.87 -10.32 19.75
C GLY A 96 2.81 -9.58 18.79
N LYS A 97 3.65 -10.32 18.04
CA LYS A 97 4.52 -9.74 17.00
C LYS A 97 3.72 -9.15 15.84
N VAL A 98 2.70 -9.88 15.38
CA VAL A 98 1.79 -9.42 14.32
C VAL A 98 1.10 -8.11 14.71
N ASP A 99 0.56 -8.02 15.93
CA ASP A 99 -0.13 -6.83 16.43
C ASP A 99 0.79 -5.61 16.50
N GLU A 100 2.06 -5.80 16.86
CA GLU A 100 3.07 -4.74 16.84
C GLU A 100 3.33 -4.23 15.41
N VAL A 101 3.51 -5.14 14.45
CA VAL A 101 3.72 -4.77 13.05
C VAL A 101 2.49 -4.10 12.43
N ILE A 102 1.28 -4.56 12.74
CA ILE A 102 0.03 -3.93 12.29
C ILE A 102 -0.06 -2.52 12.85
N ARG A 103 0.24 -2.32 14.14
CA ARG A 103 0.24 -0.99 14.77
C ARG A 103 1.27 -0.05 14.11
N ALA A 104 2.47 -0.55 13.84
CA ALA A 104 3.49 0.21 13.12
C ALA A 104 3.04 0.56 11.68
N HIS A 105 2.37 -0.36 11.00
CA HIS A 105 1.79 -0.13 9.68
C HIS A 105 0.70 0.95 9.69
N HIS A 106 -0.18 0.95 10.68
CA HIS A 106 -1.19 2.02 10.84
C HIS A 106 -0.54 3.37 11.12
N ALA A 107 0.48 3.43 11.98
CA ALA A 107 1.22 4.67 12.24
C ALA A 107 1.90 5.23 10.98
N ASP A 108 2.47 4.37 10.14
CA ASP A 108 3.07 4.78 8.87
C ASP A 108 2.00 5.25 7.86
N MET A 109 0.83 4.64 7.83
CA MET A 109 -0.31 5.12 7.04
C MET A 109 -0.78 6.49 7.52
N ASP A 110 -0.97 6.66 8.83
CA ASP A 110 -1.37 7.93 9.45
C ASP A 110 -0.38 9.05 9.10
N ARG A 111 0.93 8.78 9.18
CA ARG A 111 1.98 9.72 8.75
C ARG A 111 1.81 10.12 7.28
N ARG A 112 1.68 9.15 6.38
CA ARG A 112 1.51 9.41 4.93
C ARG A 112 0.24 10.20 4.62
N VAL A 113 -0.86 9.88 5.29
CA VAL A 113 -2.12 10.60 5.17
C VAL A 113 -1.96 12.04 5.61
N ILE A 114 -1.28 12.30 6.74
CA ILE A 114 -0.99 13.67 7.18
C ILE A 114 -0.09 14.38 6.17
N GLU A 115 1.01 13.78 5.73
CA GLU A 115 1.96 14.39 4.79
C GLU A 115 1.33 14.76 3.45
N HIS A 116 0.41 13.93 2.97
CA HIS A 116 -0.26 14.08 1.68
C HIS A 116 -1.75 14.39 1.81
N LEU A 117 -2.18 15.01 2.91
CA LEU A 117 -3.61 15.24 3.18
C LEU A 117 -4.36 15.96 2.05
N PRO A 118 -3.82 16.99 1.37
CA PRO A 118 -4.52 17.61 0.25
C PRO A 118 -4.88 16.63 -0.87
N LEU A 119 -4.00 15.66 -1.14
CA LEU A 119 -4.25 14.59 -2.11
C LEU A 119 -5.33 13.63 -1.60
N VAL A 120 -5.28 13.23 -0.33
CA VAL A 120 -6.30 12.35 0.29
C VAL A 120 -7.68 13.02 0.20
N LEU A 121 -7.80 14.30 0.55
CA LEU A 121 -9.06 15.03 0.45
C LEU A 121 -9.55 15.17 -0.99
N ALA A 122 -8.65 15.42 -1.94
CA ALA A 122 -8.99 15.45 -3.36
C ALA A 122 -9.48 14.09 -3.85
N LEU A 123 -8.83 13.00 -3.44
CA LEU A 123 -9.25 11.63 -3.76
C LEU A 123 -10.64 11.33 -3.20
N ARG A 124 -10.93 11.72 -1.95
CA ARG A 124 -12.27 11.54 -1.35
C ARG A 124 -13.36 12.17 -2.22
N GLY A 125 -13.18 13.42 -2.65
CA GLY A 125 -14.14 14.08 -3.55
C GLY A 125 -14.22 13.44 -4.94
N GLN A 126 -13.11 12.87 -5.44
CA GLN A 126 -13.09 12.13 -6.70
C GLN A 126 -13.80 10.78 -6.61
N LEU A 127 -13.69 10.05 -5.48
CA LEU A 127 -14.31 8.73 -5.30
C LEU A 127 -15.83 8.75 -5.50
N ASP A 128 -16.50 9.84 -5.10
CA ASP A 128 -17.94 10.03 -5.32
C ASP A 128 -18.26 10.20 -6.82
N SER A 129 -17.37 10.86 -7.57
CA SER A 129 -17.51 11.03 -9.02
C SER A 129 -17.02 9.83 -9.83
N LEU A 130 -16.23 8.92 -9.23
CA LEU A 130 -15.65 7.77 -9.93
C LEU A 130 -16.72 6.89 -10.55
N GLU A 131 -17.93 6.82 -9.99
CA GLU A 131 -19.05 6.04 -10.51
C GLU A 131 -19.41 6.41 -11.96
N GLN A 132 -19.15 7.66 -12.34
CA GLN A 132 -19.40 8.19 -13.68
C GLN A 132 -18.18 8.09 -14.61
N VAL A 133 -17.02 7.70 -14.09
CA VAL A 133 -15.78 7.60 -14.87
C VAL A 133 -15.81 6.35 -15.74
N THR A 134 -15.90 6.56 -17.04
CA THR A 134 -15.77 5.52 -18.08
C THR A 134 -14.42 5.59 -18.80
N ASP A 135 -13.63 6.64 -18.59
CA ASP A 135 -12.34 6.86 -19.26
C ASP A 135 -11.17 6.26 -18.47
N PHE A 136 -10.49 5.29 -19.09
CA PHE A 136 -9.31 4.63 -18.53
C PHE A 136 -8.13 5.59 -18.28
N LYS A 137 -8.01 6.71 -19.00
CA LYS A 137 -6.94 7.69 -18.75
C LYS A 137 -7.12 8.43 -17.43
N GLN A 138 -8.37 8.71 -17.06
CA GLN A 138 -8.68 9.29 -15.75
C GLN A 138 -8.33 8.29 -14.65
N PHE A 139 -8.63 7.01 -14.87
CA PHE A 139 -8.24 5.92 -13.97
C PHE A 139 -6.72 5.84 -13.75
N GLU A 140 -5.92 5.89 -14.81
CA GLU A 140 -4.45 5.89 -14.71
C GLU A 140 -3.94 7.11 -13.94
N THR A 141 -4.53 8.29 -14.20
CA THR A 141 -4.13 9.54 -13.55
C THR A 141 -4.38 9.47 -12.04
N VAL A 142 -5.56 9.01 -11.63
CA VAL A 142 -5.89 8.81 -10.20
C VAL A 142 -4.97 7.75 -9.60
N THR A 143 -4.76 6.61 -10.26
CA THR A 143 -3.89 5.55 -9.74
C THR A 143 -2.45 6.03 -9.54
N ARG A 144 -1.91 6.82 -10.48
CA ARG A 144 -0.55 7.38 -10.39
C ARG A 144 -0.45 8.42 -9.28
N SER A 145 -1.50 9.22 -9.06
CA SER A 145 -1.50 10.23 -7.98
C SER A 145 -1.47 9.60 -6.60
N MET A 146 -1.94 8.35 -6.43
CA MET A 146 -1.94 7.63 -5.17
C MET A 146 -0.56 7.12 -4.71
N GLY A 147 0.47 7.17 -5.57
CA GLY A 147 1.81 6.68 -5.24
C GLY A 147 2.35 7.15 -3.86
N PRO A 148 2.26 8.45 -3.51
CA PRO A 148 2.76 8.97 -2.23
C PRO A 148 2.02 8.44 -0.99
N ILE A 149 0.72 8.17 -1.11
CA ILE A 149 -0.12 7.69 0.01
C ILE A 149 -0.14 6.16 0.14
N LYS A 150 0.36 5.44 -0.87
CA LYS A 150 0.36 3.98 -0.85
C LYS A 150 1.38 3.47 0.18
N ALA A 151 0.91 2.70 1.16
CA ALA A 151 1.78 1.94 2.04
C ALA A 151 2.24 0.63 1.38
N SER A 152 3.33 0.07 1.88
CA SER A 152 3.76 -1.26 1.49
C SER A 152 2.72 -2.30 1.91
N SER A 153 2.63 -3.43 1.19
CA SER A 153 1.78 -4.56 1.58
C SER A 153 2.07 -5.00 3.02
N LEU A 154 1.03 -5.14 3.84
CA LEU A 154 1.15 -5.58 5.23
C LEU A 154 1.73 -6.99 5.30
N LEU A 155 1.30 -7.91 4.44
CA LEU A 155 1.83 -9.28 4.40
C LEU A 155 3.32 -9.35 4.09
N GLU A 156 3.81 -8.49 3.19
CA GLU A 156 5.24 -8.40 2.89
C GLU A 156 6.03 -7.84 4.08
N ARG A 157 5.47 -6.82 4.76
CA ARG A 157 6.07 -6.27 5.98
C ARG A 157 6.16 -7.31 7.09
N LEU A 158 5.07 -8.06 7.33
CA LEU A 158 5.02 -9.10 8.35
C LEU A 158 6.08 -10.20 8.12
N VAL A 159 6.36 -10.56 6.87
CA VAL A 159 7.44 -11.51 6.55
C VAL A 159 8.81 -10.87 6.74
N ARG A 160 9.01 -9.65 6.25
CA ARG A 160 10.29 -8.93 6.37
C ARG A 160 10.69 -8.74 7.85
N GLU A 161 9.73 -8.42 8.70
CA GLU A 161 9.93 -8.23 10.14
C GLU A 161 9.84 -9.55 10.94
N GLN A 162 9.76 -10.69 10.24
CA GLN A 162 9.72 -12.04 10.81
C GLN A 162 8.56 -12.26 11.81
N ALA A 163 7.51 -11.47 11.72
CA ALA A 163 6.29 -11.64 12.49
C ALA A 163 5.47 -12.84 12.00
N ILE A 164 5.56 -13.18 10.71
CA ILE A 164 5.01 -14.42 10.14
C ILE A 164 6.00 -15.12 9.23
N THR A 165 5.82 -16.42 9.06
CA THR A 165 6.58 -17.24 8.10
C THR A 165 6.07 -17.08 6.67
N ALA A 166 6.90 -17.41 5.68
CA ALA A 166 6.47 -17.48 4.28
C ALA A 166 5.32 -18.48 4.03
N ARG A 167 5.18 -19.50 4.89
CA ARG A 167 4.04 -20.44 4.84
C ARG A 167 2.75 -19.75 5.29
N GLN A 168 2.78 -19.05 6.42
CA GLN A 168 1.63 -18.26 6.90
C GLN A 168 1.24 -17.16 5.89
N LYS A 169 2.21 -16.46 5.30
CA LYS A 169 1.96 -15.50 4.22
C LYS A 169 1.19 -16.13 3.05
N ARG A 170 1.64 -17.29 2.53
CA ARG A 170 0.94 -17.98 1.43
C ARG A 170 -0.49 -18.37 1.79
N ARG A 171 -0.74 -18.77 3.04
CA ARG A 171 -2.10 -19.05 3.52
C ARG A 171 -2.93 -17.77 3.57
N ALA A 172 -2.40 -16.68 4.11
CA ALA A 172 -3.08 -15.38 4.12
C ALA A 172 -3.37 -14.87 2.70
N ASP A 173 -2.40 -14.96 1.77
CA ASP A 173 -2.58 -14.62 0.35
C ASP A 173 -3.72 -15.45 -0.29
N ALA A 174 -3.84 -16.74 0.06
CA ALA A 174 -4.95 -17.57 -0.41
C ALA A 174 -6.32 -17.12 0.12
N VAL A 175 -6.40 -16.71 1.40
CA VAL A 175 -7.61 -16.15 2.01
C VAL A 175 -7.99 -14.81 1.36
N VAL A 176 -7.01 -13.94 1.10
CA VAL A 176 -7.23 -12.68 0.36
C VAL A 176 -7.77 -12.97 -1.04
N SER A 177 -7.18 -13.95 -1.75
CA SER A 177 -7.60 -14.32 -3.10
C SER A 177 -9.04 -14.88 -3.13
N GLU A 178 -9.42 -15.69 -2.13
CA GLU A 178 -10.80 -16.17 -1.98
C GLU A 178 -11.79 -15.01 -1.84
N TYR A 179 -11.48 -14.02 -0.99
CA TYR A 179 -12.32 -12.85 -0.80
C TYR A 179 -12.39 -11.96 -2.06
N GLU A 180 -11.27 -11.74 -2.75
CA GLU A 180 -11.26 -10.99 -4.01
C GLU A 180 -12.08 -11.66 -5.11
N LYS A 181 -12.07 -12.99 -5.15
CA LYS A 181 -12.92 -13.79 -6.03
C LYS A 181 -14.39 -13.61 -5.67
N ALA A 182 -14.75 -13.76 -4.40
CA ALA A 182 -16.12 -13.55 -3.92
C ALA A 182 -16.64 -12.14 -4.26
N LEU A 183 -15.80 -11.11 -4.07
CA LEU A 183 -16.12 -9.74 -4.46
C LEU A 183 -16.36 -9.59 -5.97
N ASN A 184 -15.57 -10.28 -6.82
CA ASN A 184 -15.75 -10.23 -8.28
C ASN A 184 -17.03 -10.96 -8.72
N GLU A 185 -17.36 -12.07 -8.07
CA GLU A 185 -18.59 -12.81 -8.30
C GLU A 185 -19.82 -11.99 -7.89
N ASP A 186 -19.76 -11.31 -6.75
CA ASP A 186 -20.82 -10.41 -6.27
C ASP A 186 -21.04 -9.24 -7.24
N LEU A 187 -19.95 -8.60 -7.68
CA LEU A 187 -19.99 -7.53 -8.69
C LEU A 187 -20.56 -8.03 -10.04
N SER A 188 -20.19 -9.24 -10.45
CA SER A 188 -20.70 -9.84 -11.70
C SER A 188 -22.20 -10.11 -11.61
N ARG A 189 -22.69 -10.53 -10.43
CA ARG A 189 -24.13 -10.71 -10.16
C ARG A 189 -24.87 -9.37 -10.21
N GLU A 190 -24.30 -8.31 -9.64
CA GLU A 190 -24.90 -6.97 -9.65
C GLU A 190 -25.05 -6.40 -11.08
N LEU A 191 -24.03 -6.58 -11.92
CA LEU A 191 -24.01 -6.04 -13.29
C LEU A 191 -24.76 -6.90 -14.32
N GLY A 192 -25.21 -8.09 -13.92
CA GLY A 192 -25.82 -9.10 -14.78
C GLY A 192 -24.77 -9.97 -15.50
N GLU A 193 -25.07 -11.28 -15.58
CA GLU A 193 -24.20 -12.24 -16.26
C GLU A 193 -23.99 -11.86 -17.73
N GLY A 194 -22.73 -11.80 -18.16
CA GLY A 194 -22.35 -11.52 -19.56
C GLY A 194 -22.05 -10.05 -19.87
N ASN A 195 -22.23 -9.11 -18.94
CA ASN A 195 -21.89 -7.70 -19.17
C ASN A 195 -20.39 -7.39 -18.95
N THR A 196 -19.53 -8.05 -19.72
CA THR A 196 -18.07 -7.91 -19.62
C THR A 196 -17.56 -6.49 -19.88
N ALA A 197 -18.29 -5.71 -20.70
CA ALA A 197 -17.99 -4.32 -20.99
C ALA A 197 -18.14 -3.41 -19.76
N ALA A 198 -19.14 -3.67 -18.90
CA ALA A 198 -19.33 -2.93 -17.65
C ALA A 198 -18.42 -3.45 -16.51
N LEU A 199 -18.00 -4.71 -16.57
CA LEU A 199 -17.18 -5.34 -15.52
C LEU A 199 -15.82 -4.68 -15.37
N LEU A 200 -15.14 -4.34 -16.46
CA LEU A 200 -13.80 -3.74 -16.43
C LEU A 200 -13.78 -2.36 -15.72
N PRO A 201 -14.59 -1.36 -16.10
CA PRO A 201 -14.60 -0.08 -15.40
C PRO A 201 -15.09 -0.23 -13.96
N ALA A 202 -16.05 -1.12 -13.67
CA ALA A 202 -16.48 -1.40 -12.30
C ALA A 202 -15.36 -2.00 -11.43
N THR A 203 -14.61 -2.97 -11.98
CA THR A 203 -13.44 -3.56 -11.31
C THR A 203 -12.37 -2.52 -11.06
N GLY A 204 -12.10 -1.64 -12.04
CA GLY A 204 -11.21 -0.50 -11.87
C GLY A 204 -11.64 0.36 -10.70
N ARG A 205 -12.88 0.88 -10.71
CA ARG A 205 -13.41 1.70 -9.60
C ARG A 205 -13.26 1.02 -8.24
N ARG A 206 -13.51 -0.29 -8.16
CA ARG A 206 -13.33 -1.05 -6.92
C ARG A 206 -11.88 -1.09 -6.48
N ILE A 207 -10.94 -1.32 -7.40
CA ILE A 207 -9.50 -1.29 -7.10
C ILE A 207 -9.12 0.08 -6.53
N LEU A 208 -9.58 1.18 -7.13
CA LEU A 208 -9.32 2.53 -6.61
C LEU A 208 -9.93 2.76 -5.23
N LYS A 209 -11.21 2.39 -5.04
CA LYS A 209 -11.87 2.46 -3.72
C LYS A 209 -11.09 1.66 -2.68
N ASN A 210 -10.61 0.45 -3.02
CA ASN A 210 -9.83 -0.40 -2.12
C ASN A 210 -8.45 0.19 -1.78
N ILE A 211 -7.70 0.70 -2.76
CA ILE A 211 -6.41 1.33 -2.51
C ILE A 211 -6.60 2.60 -1.66
N ALA A 212 -7.67 3.36 -1.88
CA ALA A 212 -7.96 4.56 -1.12
C ALA A 212 -8.53 4.26 0.27
N ALA A 213 -9.15 3.09 0.45
CA ALA A 213 -9.85 2.73 1.68
C ALA A 213 -8.96 2.75 2.92
N ASP A 214 -7.70 2.32 2.81
CA ASP A 214 -6.77 2.37 3.95
C ASP A 214 -6.45 3.81 4.35
N ALA A 215 -6.18 4.68 3.37
CA ALA A 215 -5.92 6.09 3.63
C ALA A 215 -7.15 6.81 4.19
N MET A 216 -8.35 6.49 3.69
CA MET A 216 -9.60 7.06 4.22
C MET A 216 -9.90 6.56 5.63
N ARG A 217 -9.76 5.25 5.89
CA ARG A 217 -9.94 4.69 7.24
C ARG A 217 -8.95 5.27 8.24
N SER A 218 -7.69 5.46 7.83
CA SER A 218 -6.67 6.14 8.63
C SER A 218 -7.07 7.59 8.92
N LEU A 219 -7.52 8.35 7.91
CA LEU A 219 -8.00 9.72 8.09
C LEU A 219 -9.21 9.80 9.04
N ASP A 220 -10.22 8.97 8.82
CA ASP A 220 -11.44 8.94 9.64
C ASP A 220 -11.09 8.55 11.10
N GLY A 221 -10.23 7.55 11.29
CA GLY A 221 -9.75 7.14 12.62
C GLY A 221 -8.91 8.22 13.33
N MET A 222 -8.08 8.97 12.60
CA MET A 222 -7.37 10.13 13.13
C MET A 222 -8.32 11.24 13.58
N ILE A 223 -9.36 11.54 12.79
CA ILE A 223 -10.38 12.53 13.15
C ILE A 223 -11.14 12.08 14.40
N GLU A 224 -11.55 10.81 14.47
CA GLU A 224 -12.22 10.24 15.64
C GLU A 224 -11.35 10.36 16.90
N ARG A 225 -10.08 9.95 16.84
CA ARG A 225 -9.13 10.06 17.96
C ARG A 225 -8.83 11.50 18.37
N ALA A 226 -8.87 12.45 17.42
CA ALA A 226 -8.66 13.87 17.69
C ALA A 226 -9.94 14.58 18.20
N SER A 227 -11.12 13.99 17.99
CA SER A 227 -12.41 14.60 18.34
C SER A 227 -12.56 15.05 19.80
N PRO A 228 -11.97 14.38 20.83
CA PRO A 228 -12.06 14.87 22.21
C PRO A 228 -11.37 16.22 22.42
N ARG A 229 -10.39 16.56 21.56
CA ARG A 229 -9.62 17.82 21.57
C ARG A 229 -10.02 18.77 20.44
N SER A 230 -11.14 18.51 19.74
CA SER A 230 -11.54 19.26 18.54
C SER A 230 -11.58 20.78 18.75
N ARG A 231 -12.13 21.28 19.86
CA ARG A 231 -12.19 22.73 20.14
C ARG A 231 -10.81 23.36 20.27
N GLU A 232 -9.93 22.76 21.08
CA GLU A 232 -8.54 23.21 21.26
C GLU A 232 -7.81 23.26 19.91
N LEU A 233 -7.96 22.20 19.12
CA LEU A 233 -7.33 22.07 17.81
C LEU A 233 -7.85 23.11 16.80
N LEU A 234 -9.16 23.37 16.79
CA LEU A 234 -9.79 24.34 15.89
C LEU A 234 -9.46 25.80 16.28
N GLU A 235 -9.32 26.10 17.57
CA GLU A 235 -8.85 27.41 18.04
C GLU A 235 -7.42 27.70 17.54
N GLY A 236 -6.55 26.67 17.57
CA GLY A 236 -5.19 26.75 17.04
C GLY A 236 -5.08 26.77 15.50
N ALA A 237 -6.15 26.46 14.77
CA ALA A 237 -6.14 26.32 13.31
C ALA A 237 -6.16 27.64 12.54
N GLY A 238 -6.25 28.79 13.22
CA GLY A 238 -6.25 30.11 12.56
C GLY A 238 -7.50 30.34 11.69
N LEU A 239 -8.67 29.93 12.16
CA LEU A 239 -9.93 30.07 11.42
C LEU A 239 -10.28 31.54 11.18
N THR A 240 -10.73 31.86 9.97
CA THR A 240 -11.31 33.17 9.64
C THR A 240 -12.65 33.38 10.37
N SER A 241 -13.12 34.62 10.49
CA SER A 241 -14.42 34.91 11.12
C SER A 241 -15.58 34.14 10.47
N GLY A 242 -15.58 34.00 9.14
CA GLY A 242 -16.59 33.23 8.42
C GLY A 242 -16.52 31.73 8.73
N GLN A 243 -15.31 31.16 8.80
CA GLN A 243 -15.12 29.76 9.18
C GLN A 243 -15.53 29.48 10.63
N LYS A 244 -15.20 30.39 11.56
CA LYS A 244 -15.64 30.30 12.96
C LYS A 244 -17.17 30.26 13.06
N ALA A 245 -17.86 31.14 12.33
CA ALA A 245 -19.31 31.16 12.28
C ALA A 245 -19.90 29.85 11.69
N GLY A 246 -19.26 29.25 10.68
CA GLY A 246 -19.66 27.96 10.12
C GLY A 246 -19.38 26.75 11.02
N ALA A 247 -18.29 26.78 11.80
CA ALA A 247 -17.93 25.72 12.73
C ALA A 247 -18.75 25.73 14.03
N GLN A 248 -19.16 26.91 14.49
CA GLN A 248 -19.87 27.09 15.76
C GLN A 248 -21.18 26.28 15.90
N PRO A 249 -22.10 26.24 14.91
CA PRO A 249 -23.31 25.43 15.04
C PRO A 249 -23.03 23.92 15.00
N LEU A 250 -21.94 23.52 14.35
CA LEU A 250 -21.51 22.12 14.27
C LEU A 250 -20.79 21.68 15.54
N MET A 251 -20.19 22.60 16.29
CA MET A 251 -19.50 22.30 17.54
C MET A 251 -20.41 22.56 18.73
N SER A 252 -21.55 21.85 18.72
CA SER A 252 -22.59 22.05 19.72
C SER A 252 -22.02 21.98 21.14
N ALA A 253 -22.60 22.80 22.01
CA ALA A 253 -22.11 22.94 23.38
C ALA A 253 -22.40 21.65 24.16
N ARG A 254 -21.36 20.82 24.32
CA ARG A 254 -21.25 19.75 25.34
C ARG A 254 -22.13 18.52 25.07
N THR A 255 -22.05 17.93 23.89
CA THR A 255 -22.42 16.51 23.81
C THR A 255 -21.36 15.67 24.53
N ASP A 256 -21.77 14.94 25.57
CA ASP A 256 -20.94 13.93 26.24
C ASP A 256 -20.83 12.65 25.39
N ASP A 257 -21.64 12.53 24.33
CA ASP A 257 -21.56 11.43 23.38
C ASP A 257 -20.32 11.58 22.47
N ALA A 258 -19.38 10.66 22.62
CA ALA A 258 -18.13 10.64 21.88
C ALA A 258 -18.36 10.48 20.36
N ARG A 259 -19.38 9.72 19.96
CA ARG A 259 -19.69 9.48 18.55
C ARG A 259 -20.25 10.74 17.89
N VAL A 260 -21.21 11.42 18.53
CA VAL A 260 -21.76 12.68 18.01
C VAL A 260 -20.64 13.72 17.87
N ARG A 261 -19.74 13.79 18.85
CA ARG A 261 -18.57 14.69 18.80
C ARG A 261 -17.62 14.38 17.64
N ALA A 262 -17.36 13.10 17.36
CA ALA A 262 -16.52 12.69 16.24
C ALA A 262 -17.18 13.04 14.90
N GLU A 263 -18.49 12.82 14.75
CA GLU A 263 -19.26 13.17 13.55
C GLU A 263 -19.29 14.70 13.32
N GLU A 264 -19.53 15.48 14.37
CA GLU A 264 -19.48 16.95 14.34
C GLU A 264 -18.10 17.47 13.93
N PHE A 265 -17.03 16.92 14.53
CA PHE A 265 -15.67 17.32 14.20
C PHE A 265 -15.30 16.94 12.77
N ALA A 266 -15.69 15.75 12.30
CA ALA A 266 -15.51 15.34 10.91
C ALA A 266 -16.23 16.31 9.95
N GLN A 267 -17.46 16.73 10.28
CA GLN A 267 -18.19 17.68 9.46
C GLN A 267 -17.44 19.02 9.32
N VAL A 268 -16.95 19.59 10.44
CA VAL A 268 -16.13 20.82 10.40
C VAL A 268 -14.84 20.58 9.60
N PHE A 269 -14.18 19.45 9.82
CA PHE A 269 -12.92 19.09 9.18
C PHE A 269 -13.05 19.05 7.65
N TYR A 270 -14.11 18.44 7.13
CA TYR A 270 -14.30 18.29 5.69
C TYR A 270 -14.93 19.50 5.00
N THR A 271 -15.78 20.26 5.70
CA THR A 271 -16.59 21.31 5.06
C THR A 271 -16.12 22.74 5.34
N VAL A 272 -15.43 22.97 6.46
CA VAL A 272 -15.03 24.32 6.90
C VAL A 272 -13.54 24.55 6.74
N LEU A 273 -12.70 23.55 7.03
CA LEU A 273 -11.26 23.70 6.98
C LEU A 273 -10.75 23.67 5.53
N THR A 274 -9.79 24.55 5.24
CA THR A 274 -8.97 24.38 4.04
C THR A 274 -8.05 23.17 4.20
N PRO A 275 -7.55 22.54 3.13
CA PRO A 275 -6.62 21.41 3.24
C PRO A 275 -5.39 21.70 4.10
N VAL A 276 -4.87 22.92 4.06
CA VAL A 276 -3.72 23.36 4.87
C VAL A 276 -4.08 23.44 6.36
N GLN A 277 -5.24 23.99 6.70
CA GLN A 277 -5.73 24.04 8.08
C GLN A 277 -6.03 22.64 8.62
N ALA A 278 -6.69 21.79 7.83
CA ALA A 278 -6.96 20.40 8.17
C ALA A 278 -5.66 19.63 8.46
N GLN A 279 -4.62 19.84 7.65
CA GLN A 279 -3.30 19.24 7.86
C GLN A 279 -2.63 19.75 9.13
N GLY A 280 -2.73 21.06 9.39
CA GLY A 280 -2.24 21.68 10.63
C GLY A 280 -2.92 21.12 11.87
N VAL A 281 -4.24 20.92 11.82
CA VAL A 281 -5.03 20.30 12.89
C VAL A 281 -4.57 18.88 13.18
N LEU A 282 -4.40 18.04 12.16
CA LEU A 282 -3.91 16.67 12.38
C LEU A 282 -2.47 16.64 12.91
N ARG A 283 -1.59 17.51 12.43
CA ARG A 283 -0.21 17.62 12.95
C ARG A 283 -0.17 18.06 14.41
N ALA A 284 -1.07 18.96 14.81
CA ALA A 284 -1.19 19.39 16.20
C ALA A 284 -1.80 18.30 17.09
N ALA A 285 -2.70 17.48 16.55
CA ALA A 285 -3.30 16.35 17.26
C ALA A 285 -2.31 15.19 17.46
N PHE A 286 -1.45 14.94 16.46
CA PHE A 286 -0.53 13.80 16.41
C PHE A 286 0.93 14.25 16.18
N PRO A 287 1.54 15.00 17.12
CA PRO A 287 2.89 15.56 16.96
C PRO A 287 3.98 14.49 16.83
N GLU A 288 3.74 13.28 17.36
CA GLU A 288 4.63 12.13 17.22
C GLU A 288 4.77 11.64 15.78
N LEU A 289 3.73 11.81 14.95
CA LEU A 289 3.75 11.41 13.54
C LEU A 289 4.55 12.38 12.66
N ALA A 290 4.78 13.62 13.13
CA ALA A 290 5.59 14.61 12.42
C ALA A 290 7.10 14.32 12.47
N LYS A 291 7.54 13.37 13.30
CA LYS A 291 8.94 12.95 13.34
C LYS A 291 9.24 12.14 12.07
N PRO A 292 10.27 12.52 11.29
CA PRO A 292 10.65 11.72 10.13
C PRO A 292 10.94 10.30 10.59
N GLU A 293 10.42 9.33 9.82
CA GLU A 293 10.75 7.93 10.05
C GLU A 293 12.28 7.81 10.10
N PRO A 294 12.85 7.19 11.15
CA PRO A 294 14.29 6.96 11.18
C PRO A 294 14.64 6.25 9.88
N ALA A 295 15.51 6.88 9.07
CA ALA A 295 15.82 6.39 7.73
C ALA A 295 16.07 4.89 7.81
N ALA A 296 15.24 4.11 7.11
CA ALA A 296 15.36 2.67 7.10
C ALA A 296 16.81 2.34 6.78
N VAL A 297 17.50 1.68 7.73
CA VAL A 297 18.90 1.29 7.53
C VAL A 297 18.93 0.51 6.22
N PRO A 298 19.68 0.96 5.21
CA PRO A 298 19.60 0.38 3.88
C PRO A 298 19.86 -1.13 3.99
N GLU A 299 18.84 -1.89 3.63
CA GLU A 299 18.80 -3.33 3.66
C GLU A 299 19.87 -3.84 2.67
N GLY A 300 21.05 -4.17 3.19
CA GLY A 300 22.22 -4.53 2.38
C GLY A 300 23.53 -3.85 2.76
N ALA A 301 23.55 -2.94 3.73
CA ALA A 301 24.80 -2.54 4.37
C ALA A 301 25.33 -3.69 5.25
N SER A 302 25.86 -4.74 4.60
CA SER A 302 26.72 -5.72 5.27
C SER A 302 27.75 -4.93 6.08
N PRO A 303 27.93 -5.22 7.38
CA PRO A 303 28.97 -4.57 8.17
C PRO A 303 30.28 -4.74 7.39
N ALA A 304 30.85 -3.62 6.96
CA ALA A 304 32.07 -3.60 6.16
C ALA A 304 33.08 -4.50 6.88
N THR A 305 33.39 -5.64 6.28
CA THR A 305 34.38 -6.56 6.85
C THR A 305 35.67 -5.73 6.94
N PRO A 306 36.26 -5.57 8.14
CA PRO A 306 37.47 -4.76 8.27
C PRO A 306 38.52 -5.34 7.34
N GLN A 307 38.92 -4.55 6.32
CA GLN A 307 40.04 -4.89 5.45
C GLN A 307 41.26 -5.08 6.37
N LYS A 308 41.64 -6.35 6.57
CA LYS A 308 42.91 -6.70 7.20
C LYS A 308 44.01 -6.00 6.42
N GLY A 309 44.69 -5.05 7.06
CA GLY A 309 45.82 -4.32 6.50
C GLY A 309 46.83 -5.27 5.86
N GLY A 310 47.15 -5.00 4.60
CA GLY A 310 48.20 -5.70 3.88
C GLY A 310 49.56 -5.47 4.55
N PRO A 311 50.46 -6.47 4.50
CA PRO A 311 51.77 -6.36 5.14
C PRO A 311 52.63 -5.29 4.45
N ALA A 312 53.22 -4.42 5.27
CA ALA A 312 54.25 -3.49 4.85
C ALA A 312 55.43 -4.26 4.24
N GLY A 313 55.77 -3.94 2.99
CA GLY A 313 56.96 -4.49 2.31
C GLY A 313 58.26 -4.02 3.00
N PRO A 314 59.30 -4.87 3.05
CA PRO A 314 60.59 -4.49 3.60
C PRO A 314 61.36 -3.57 2.64
N LYS A 315 62.15 -2.67 3.23
CA LYS A 315 63.16 -1.85 2.55
C LYS A 315 64.43 -2.65 2.27
#